data_AF-A0A2R5L2R0-F1
#
_entry.id   AF-A0A2R5L2R0-F1
#
_cell.length_a   1.000
_cell.length_b   1.000
_cell.length_c   1.000
_cell.angle_alpha   90.00
_cell.angle_beta   90.00
_cell.angle_gamma   90.00
#
_symmetry.space_group_name_H-M   'P 1'
#
loop_
_entity.id
_entity.type
_entity.pdbx_description
1 polymer ?
#
loop_
_entity_poly.entity_id
_entity_poly.type
_entity_poly.pdbx_seq_one_letter_code
_entity_poly.pdbx_strand_id
1 'polypeptide(L)'
;LKEVQVPTTVHCDHLIVAKTNAKEDLETAIAQNGETYNFLGSASARFGIGFWKPGSGIIHQIVLENYAFPGGFMIGTDSHTPNAGGLGMCAVGVGGADAMDVMAGFPLELQAPKIIGVKLTGELTGWTAPKDVILQLTSELTVKGGTG
;
A
#
# COMPACT_ATOMS: atom_id res chain seq x y z
N LEU A 1 8.30 15.55 -16.96
CA LEU A 1 8.40 16.15 -15.60
C LEU A 1 9.87 16.17 -15.18
N LYS A 2 10.32 17.21 -14.46
CA LYS A 2 11.66 17.21 -13.84
C LYS A 2 11.66 16.42 -12.53
N GLU A 3 10.55 16.49 -11.78
CA GLU A 3 10.29 15.76 -10.54
C GLU A 3 8.78 15.55 -10.36
N VAL A 4 8.40 14.62 -9.48
CA VAL A 4 7.00 14.40 -9.09
C VAL A 4 6.43 15.60 -8.32
N GLN A 5 5.14 15.87 -8.48
CA GLN A 5 4.47 17.03 -7.85
C GLN A 5 3.99 16.76 -6.41
N VAL A 6 4.01 15.51 -5.96
CA VAL A 6 3.64 15.11 -4.60
C VAL A 6 4.65 14.11 -4.01
N PRO A 7 4.81 14.05 -2.69
CA PRO A 7 5.65 13.04 -2.05
C PRO A 7 5.29 11.64 -2.51
N THR A 8 6.25 10.92 -3.09
CA THR A 8 6.04 9.61 -3.71
C THR A 8 7.14 8.66 -3.23
N THR A 9 6.80 7.38 -3.03
CA THR A 9 7.76 6.34 -2.65
C THR A 9 7.54 5.06 -3.43
N VAL A 10 8.63 4.38 -3.79
CA VAL A 10 8.64 3.03 -4.34
C VAL A 10 9.15 2.06 -3.28
N HIS A 11 8.52 0.88 -3.19
CA HIS A 11 8.83 -0.17 -2.23
C HIS A 11 9.14 -1.49 -2.97
N CYS A 12 10.26 -2.14 -2.61
CA CYS A 12 10.69 -3.39 -3.24
C CYS A 12 10.37 -4.62 -2.38
N ASP A 13 9.12 -5.06 -2.42
CA ASP A 13 8.59 -6.16 -1.59
C ASP A 13 7.99 -7.34 -2.39
N HIS A 14 7.54 -7.11 -3.63
CA HIS A 14 6.82 -8.13 -4.42
C HIS A 14 7.72 -9.14 -5.17
N LEU A 15 9.02 -8.89 -5.27
CA LEU A 15 9.95 -9.70 -6.08
C LEU A 15 10.85 -10.62 -5.26
N ILE A 16 10.60 -10.75 -3.96
CA ILE A 16 11.32 -11.66 -3.06
C ILE A 16 10.47 -12.92 -2.87
N VAL A 17 10.94 -14.04 -3.39
CA VAL A 17 10.22 -15.33 -3.32
C VAL A 17 10.67 -16.09 -2.08
N ALA A 18 9.72 -16.44 -1.21
CA ALA A 18 10.00 -17.31 -0.07
C ALA A 18 10.29 -18.74 -0.55
N LYS A 19 11.49 -19.25 -0.26
CA LYS A 19 11.93 -20.59 -0.70
C LYS A 19 12.73 -21.33 0.35
N THR A 20 13.79 -20.73 0.90
CA THR A 20 14.68 -21.39 1.86
C THR A 20 14.65 -20.70 3.22
N ASN A 21 15.11 -19.45 3.29
CA ASN A 21 15.07 -18.62 4.48
C ASN A 21 15.25 -17.14 4.10
N ALA A 22 14.91 -16.25 5.02
CA ALA A 22 14.88 -14.80 4.75
C ALA A 22 16.20 -14.24 4.17
N LYS A 23 17.36 -14.70 4.65
CA LYS A 23 18.65 -14.19 4.19
C LYS A 23 18.95 -14.66 2.78
N GLU A 24 18.88 -15.96 2.54
CA GLU A 24 19.19 -16.57 1.25
C GLU A 24 18.20 -16.15 0.16
N ASP A 25 16.92 -16.02 0.52
CA ASP A 25 15.86 -15.60 -0.40
C ASP A 25 16.05 -14.14 -0.81
N LEU A 26 16.47 -13.26 0.11
CA LEU A 26 16.80 -11.87 -0.20
C LEU A 26 18.04 -11.76 -1.09
N GLU A 27 19.11 -12.49 -0.78
CA GLU A 27 20.33 -12.52 -1.60
C GLU A 27 20.01 -13.01 -3.03
N THR A 28 19.19 -14.07 -3.13
CA THR A 28 18.70 -14.60 -4.41
C THR A 28 17.87 -13.57 -5.16
N ALA A 29 16.94 -12.89 -4.50
CA ALA A 29 16.10 -11.88 -5.13
C ALA A 29 16.91 -10.69 -5.64
N ILE A 30 17.92 -10.24 -4.90
CA ILE A 30 18.85 -9.17 -5.32
C ILE A 30 19.64 -9.61 -6.56
N ALA A 31 20.13 -10.84 -6.59
CA ALA A 31 20.87 -11.36 -7.74
C ALA A 31 19.98 -11.50 -8.99
N GLN A 32 18.74 -11.99 -8.83
CA GLN A 32 17.83 -12.26 -9.96
C GLN A 32 17.15 -11.00 -10.49
N ASN A 33 16.79 -10.05 -9.62
CA ASN A 33 16.01 -8.87 -9.99
C ASN A 33 16.84 -7.57 -9.99
N GLY A 34 18.17 -7.69 -10.01
CA GLY A 34 19.08 -6.54 -9.93
C GLY A 34 18.83 -5.48 -11.00
N GLU A 35 18.47 -5.89 -12.22
CA GLU A 35 18.08 -4.95 -13.29
C GLU A 35 16.88 -4.10 -12.89
N THR A 36 15.79 -4.74 -12.44
CA THR A 36 14.56 -4.05 -12.01
C THR A 36 14.82 -3.12 -10.82
N TYR A 37 15.56 -3.56 -9.81
CA TYR A 37 15.88 -2.73 -8.65
C TYR A 37 16.76 -1.53 -9.03
N ASN A 38 17.71 -1.71 -9.94
CA ASN A 38 18.55 -0.62 -10.44
C ASN A 38 17.74 0.38 -11.28
N PHE A 39 16.83 -0.11 -12.11
CA PHE A 39 15.91 0.75 -12.86
C PHE A 39 15.04 1.58 -11.90
N LEU A 40 14.37 0.93 -10.95
CA LEU A 40 13.51 1.62 -9.99
C LEU A 40 14.29 2.62 -9.13
N GLY A 41 15.48 2.25 -8.65
CA GLY A 41 16.33 3.14 -7.86
C GLY A 41 16.82 4.36 -8.66
N SER A 42 17.27 4.16 -9.90
CA SER A 42 17.74 5.26 -10.76
C SER A 42 16.61 6.16 -11.26
N ALA A 43 15.46 5.59 -11.62
CA ALA A 43 14.26 6.35 -11.95
C ALA A 43 13.78 7.17 -10.75
N SER A 44 13.76 6.56 -9.57
CA SER A 44 13.36 7.25 -8.34
C SER A 44 14.26 8.43 -8.03
N ALA A 45 15.58 8.24 -8.12
CA ALA A 45 16.56 9.32 -7.96
C ALA A 45 16.39 10.43 -9.00
N ARG A 46 16.10 10.09 -10.27
CA ARG A 46 15.90 11.05 -11.36
C ARG A 46 14.67 11.93 -11.15
N PHE A 47 13.58 11.37 -10.62
CA PHE A 47 12.28 12.06 -10.51
C PHE A 47 11.93 12.52 -9.09
N GLY A 48 12.86 12.42 -8.12
CA GLY A 48 12.63 12.88 -6.75
C GLY A 48 11.70 11.98 -5.92
N ILE A 49 11.69 10.67 -6.21
CA ILE A 49 10.86 9.67 -5.53
C ILE A 49 11.70 8.98 -4.45
N GLY A 50 11.12 8.76 -3.26
CA GLY A 50 11.77 7.97 -2.21
C GLY A 50 11.86 6.49 -2.60
N PHE A 51 12.97 5.83 -2.30
CA PHE A 51 13.21 4.45 -2.71
C PHE A 51 13.53 3.54 -1.53
N TRP A 52 12.60 2.66 -1.18
CA TRP A 52 12.77 1.62 -0.18
C TRP A 52 13.35 0.36 -0.85
N LYS A 53 14.58 0.03 -0.47
CA LYS A 53 15.37 -1.05 -1.06
C LYS A 53 14.77 -2.44 -0.77
N PRO A 54 15.10 -3.47 -1.56
CA PRO A 54 14.69 -4.84 -1.29
C PRO A 54 15.04 -5.26 0.13
N GLY A 55 14.08 -5.87 0.82
CA GLY A 55 14.23 -6.29 2.22
C GLY A 55 13.90 -5.20 3.24
N SER A 56 13.44 -4.02 2.83
CA SER A 56 12.96 -2.97 3.76
C SER A 56 11.73 -3.38 4.54
N GLY A 57 10.81 -4.12 3.91
CA GLY A 57 9.50 -4.47 4.46
C GLY A 57 8.39 -4.29 3.43
N ILE A 58 7.20 -4.77 3.78
CA ILE A 58 5.99 -4.67 2.94
C ILE A 58 5.52 -3.21 2.90
N ILE A 59 5.15 -2.72 1.72
CA ILE A 59 4.72 -1.33 1.46
C ILE A 59 3.76 -0.79 2.52
N HIS A 60 2.71 -1.53 2.85
CA HIS A 60 1.65 -1.08 3.76
C HIS A 60 2.10 -0.98 5.21
N GLN A 61 3.08 -1.80 5.62
CA GLN A 61 3.69 -1.73 6.95
C GLN A 61 4.59 -0.49 7.04
N ILE A 62 5.44 -0.28 6.04
CA ILE A 62 6.32 0.89 5.97
C ILE A 62 5.49 2.18 5.93
N VAL A 63 4.38 2.18 5.17
CA VAL A 63 3.43 3.29 5.15
C VAL A 63 2.83 3.55 6.52
N LEU A 64 2.33 2.52 7.21
CA LEU A 64 1.73 2.69 8.53
C LEU A 64 2.73 3.24 9.56
N GLU A 65 4.00 2.82 9.48
CA GLU A 65 5.04 3.22 10.43
C GLU A 65 5.65 4.61 10.15
N ASN A 66 5.63 5.06 8.89
CA ASN A 66 6.41 6.25 8.48
C ASN A 66 5.59 7.36 7.80
N TYR A 67 4.45 7.03 7.18
CA TYR A 67 3.76 7.94 6.25
C TYR A 67 2.29 8.16 6.57
N ALA A 68 1.63 7.24 7.27
CA ALA A 68 0.22 7.35 7.60
C ALA A 68 0.00 8.29 8.81
N PHE A 69 -1.00 9.15 8.71
CA PHE A 69 -1.41 10.05 9.79
C PHE A 69 -2.90 10.41 9.70
N PRO A 70 -3.54 10.79 10.82
CA PRO A 70 -4.96 11.15 10.82
C PRO A 70 -5.27 12.33 9.91
N GLY A 71 -6.28 12.18 9.04
CA GLY A 71 -6.73 13.23 8.13
C GLY A 71 -5.91 13.38 6.84
N GLY A 72 -4.85 12.58 6.66
CA GLY A 72 -4.12 12.50 5.39
C GLY A 72 -4.95 11.85 4.28
N PHE A 73 -4.55 12.11 3.03
CA PHE A 73 -5.09 11.44 1.84
C PHE A 73 -3.94 10.85 1.02
N MET A 74 -4.02 9.56 0.67
CA MET A 74 -3.04 8.91 -0.20
C MET A 74 -3.69 7.97 -1.21
N ILE A 75 -2.96 7.75 -2.30
CA ILE A 75 -3.22 6.68 -3.24
C ILE A 75 -2.01 5.75 -3.33
N GLY A 76 -2.24 4.49 -3.65
CA GLY A 76 -1.19 3.50 -3.81
C GLY A 76 -1.54 2.55 -4.95
N THR A 77 -0.53 2.12 -5.71
CA THR A 77 -0.70 1.17 -6.81
C THR A 77 -0.79 -0.27 -6.30
N ASP A 78 -1.61 -0.49 -5.28
CA ASP A 78 -1.87 -1.77 -4.62
C ASP A 78 -3.26 -1.77 -3.97
N SER A 79 -3.95 -2.89 -3.99
CA SER A 79 -5.32 -3.01 -3.48
C SER A 79 -5.42 -2.94 -1.95
N HIS A 80 -4.36 -3.22 -1.20
CA HIS A 80 -4.34 -3.20 0.26
C HIS A 80 -3.91 -1.84 0.84
N THR A 81 -3.75 -0.82 -0.02
CA THR A 81 -3.53 0.58 0.37
C THR A 81 -4.48 1.08 1.48
N PRO A 82 -5.76 0.64 1.57
CA PRO A 82 -6.63 0.99 2.69
C PRO A 82 -6.10 0.64 4.09
N ASN A 83 -5.02 -0.15 4.23
CA ASN A 83 -4.36 -0.44 5.50
C ASN A 83 -4.03 0.82 6.31
N ALA A 84 -3.64 1.92 5.65
CA ALA A 84 -3.35 3.19 6.31
C ALA A 84 -4.58 3.82 7.03
N GLY A 85 -5.80 3.38 6.70
CA GLY A 85 -7.02 3.74 7.41
C GLY A 85 -7.02 3.35 8.88
N GLY A 86 -6.20 2.36 9.27
CA GLY A 86 -5.96 2.03 10.68
C GLY A 86 -5.37 3.19 11.51
N LEU A 87 -4.72 4.15 10.87
CA LEU A 87 -4.21 5.40 11.47
C LEU A 87 -5.05 6.63 11.09
N GLY A 88 -6.30 6.45 10.67
CA GLY A 88 -7.23 7.55 10.38
C GLY A 88 -6.92 8.30 9.07
N MET A 89 -6.12 7.71 8.19
CA MET A 89 -5.81 8.25 6.87
C MET A 89 -6.85 7.76 5.84
N CYS A 90 -7.27 8.62 4.90
CA CYS A 90 -8.04 8.18 3.74
C CYS A 90 -7.06 7.64 2.68
N ALA A 91 -7.11 6.34 2.39
CA ALA A 91 -6.13 5.68 1.54
C ALA A 91 -6.81 4.76 0.53
N VAL A 92 -6.53 4.97 -0.77
CA VAL A 92 -7.25 4.32 -1.87
C VAL A 92 -6.26 3.59 -2.80
N GLY A 93 -6.57 2.33 -3.13
CA GLY A 93 -5.83 1.59 -4.15
C GLY A 93 -6.22 2.05 -5.56
N VAL A 94 -5.25 2.30 -6.43
CA VAL A 94 -5.47 2.79 -7.80
C VAL A 94 -4.58 2.07 -8.82
N GLY A 95 -4.81 2.32 -10.11
CA GLY A 95 -3.91 1.86 -11.17
C GLY A 95 -2.65 2.72 -11.30
N GLY A 96 -1.66 2.22 -12.04
CA GLY A 96 -0.43 2.99 -12.31
C GLY A 96 -0.66 4.30 -13.09
N ALA A 97 -1.71 4.36 -13.90
CA ALA A 97 -2.07 5.57 -14.65
C ALA A 97 -2.57 6.69 -13.72
N ASP A 98 -3.48 6.38 -12.80
CA ASP A 98 -3.99 7.34 -11.82
C ASP A 98 -2.87 7.88 -10.91
N ALA A 99 -1.97 6.98 -10.48
CA ALA A 99 -0.79 7.38 -9.73
C ALA A 99 0.12 8.33 -10.53
N MET A 100 0.31 8.06 -11.83
CA MET A 100 1.08 8.93 -12.72
C MET A 100 0.43 10.30 -12.88
N ASP A 101 -0.90 10.38 -13.02
CA ASP A 101 -1.62 11.65 -13.12
C ASP A 101 -1.37 12.53 -11.90
N VAL A 102 -1.51 11.98 -10.69
CA VAL A 102 -1.24 12.71 -9.45
C VAL A 102 0.24 13.07 -9.33
N MET A 103 1.15 12.16 -9.68
CA MET A 103 2.60 12.45 -9.73
C MET A 103 2.92 13.58 -10.72
N ALA A 104 2.14 13.74 -11.78
CA ALA A 104 2.25 14.80 -12.77
C ALA A 104 1.56 16.11 -12.37
N GLY A 105 0.81 16.12 -11.27
CA GLY A 105 0.05 17.27 -10.79
C GLY A 105 -1.34 17.40 -11.42
N PHE A 106 -1.81 16.38 -12.13
CA PHE A 106 -3.20 16.31 -12.58
C PHE A 106 -4.12 15.91 -11.41
N PRO A 107 -5.38 16.35 -11.43
CA PRO A 107 -6.34 15.97 -10.40
C PRO A 107 -6.66 14.48 -10.48
N LEU A 108 -6.82 13.84 -9.32
CA LEU A 108 -7.37 12.49 -9.22
C LEU A 108 -8.89 12.55 -9.36
N GLU A 109 -9.44 11.83 -10.35
CA GLU A 109 -10.88 11.63 -10.45
C GLU A 109 -11.29 10.39 -9.69
N LEU A 110 -12.20 10.55 -8.71
CA LEU A 110 -12.81 9.44 -7.99
C LEU A 110 -14.32 9.56 -8.07
N GLN A 111 -14.99 8.43 -8.30
CA GLN A 111 -16.43 8.35 -8.08
C GLN A 111 -16.71 8.61 -6.60
N ALA A 112 -17.66 9.51 -6.31
CA ALA A 112 -18.07 9.80 -4.94
C ALA A 112 -18.52 8.49 -4.26
N PRO A 113 -17.85 8.06 -3.18
CA PRO A 113 -18.10 6.76 -2.57
C PRO A 113 -19.39 6.79 -1.76
N LYS A 114 -20.05 5.64 -1.67
CA LYS A 114 -21.06 5.40 -0.63
C LYS A 114 -20.36 5.08 0.70
N ILE A 115 -21.06 5.30 1.81
CA ILE A 115 -20.52 5.04 3.15
C ILE A 115 -21.27 3.89 3.80
N ILE A 116 -20.54 2.85 4.18
CA ILE A 116 -21.04 1.75 5.02
C ILE A 116 -20.57 2.00 6.45
N GLY A 117 -21.52 2.25 7.35
CA GLY A 117 -21.23 2.42 8.78
C GLY A 117 -21.18 1.08 9.50
N VAL A 118 -20.03 0.72 10.04
CA VAL A 118 -19.87 -0.46 10.91
C VAL A 118 -19.74 0.00 12.36
N LYS A 119 -20.71 -0.35 13.19
CA LYS A 119 -20.70 -0.04 14.63
C LYS A 119 -20.18 -1.24 15.41
N LEU A 120 -18.97 -1.13 15.96
CA LEU A 120 -18.43 -2.12 16.89
C LEU A 120 -18.99 -1.89 18.29
N THR A 121 -19.37 -2.98 18.97
CA THR A 121 -19.89 -2.96 20.35
C THR A 121 -19.30 -4.12 21.13
N GLY A 122 -19.14 -3.95 22.45
CA GLY A 122 -18.47 -4.95 23.29
C GLY A 122 -16.96 -4.90 23.16
N GLU A 123 -16.29 -6.00 23.52
CA GLU A 123 -14.83 -6.12 23.56
C GLU A 123 -14.40 -7.49 23.00
N LEU A 124 -13.20 -7.57 22.43
CA LEU A 124 -12.63 -8.85 21.98
C LEU A 124 -12.20 -9.69 23.19
N THR A 125 -12.51 -10.99 23.19
CA THR A 125 -12.22 -11.89 24.33
C THR A 125 -11.64 -13.22 23.88
N GLY A 126 -10.81 -13.85 24.72
CA GLY A 126 -10.27 -15.18 24.47
C GLY A 126 -9.31 -15.20 23.28
N TRP A 127 -9.62 -16.02 22.28
CA TRP A 127 -8.82 -16.18 21.05
C TRP A 127 -9.21 -15.22 19.92
N THR A 128 -10.26 -14.42 20.10
CA THR A 128 -10.73 -13.51 19.05
C THR A 128 -9.75 -12.36 18.84
N ALA A 129 -9.44 -12.07 17.58
CA ALA A 129 -8.48 -11.05 17.15
C ALA A 129 -9.13 -10.03 16.18
N PRO A 130 -8.48 -8.88 15.92
CA PRO A 130 -8.97 -7.90 14.92
C PRO A 130 -9.23 -8.50 13.53
N LYS A 131 -8.50 -9.56 13.17
CA LYS A 131 -8.70 -10.31 11.92
C LYS A 131 -10.10 -10.92 11.85
N ASP A 132 -10.67 -11.36 12.96
CA ASP A 132 -11.99 -12.01 12.97
C ASP A 132 -13.11 -11.02 12.66
N VAL A 133 -12.94 -9.76 13.06
CA VAL A 133 -13.90 -8.68 12.74
C VAL A 133 -14.03 -8.51 11.23
N ILE A 134 -12.92 -8.36 10.51
CA ILE A 134 -12.97 -8.18 9.05
C ILE A 134 -13.38 -9.47 8.32
N LEU A 135 -13.03 -10.65 8.83
CA LEU A 135 -13.51 -11.92 8.28
C LEU A 135 -15.03 -12.05 8.40
N GLN A 136 -15.61 -11.67 9.54
CA GLN A 136 -17.06 -11.66 9.70
C GLN A 136 -17.73 -10.66 8.75
N LEU A 137 -17.22 -9.43 8.68
CA LEU A 137 -17.77 -8.39 7.79
C LEU A 137 -17.70 -8.80 6.31
N THR A 138 -16.58 -9.38 5.86
CA THR A 138 -16.45 -9.87 4.48
C THR A 138 -17.36 -11.07 4.19
N SER A 139 -17.67 -11.88 5.21
CA SER A 139 -18.67 -12.95 5.07
C SER A 139 -20.08 -12.40 4.92
N GLU A 140 -20.45 -11.34 5.64
CA GLU A 140 -21.78 -10.72 5.59
C GLU A 140 -21.99 -9.92 4.29
N LEU A 141 -21.01 -9.10 3.91
CA LEU A 141 -21.09 -8.26 2.72
C LEU A 141 -20.79 -9.03 1.44
N THR A 142 -20.13 -10.19 1.53
CA THR A 142 -19.57 -10.94 0.39
C THR A 142 -18.54 -10.11 -0.40
N VAL A 143 -18.00 -10.68 -1.47
CA VAL A 143 -17.01 -10.01 -2.33
C VAL A 143 -17.57 -8.83 -3.14
N LYS A 144 -18.89 -8.66 -3.22
CA LYS A 144 -19.54 -7.56 -3.98
C LYS A 144 -20.18 -6.48 -3.10
N GLY A 145 -20.39 -6.73 -1.81
CA GLY A 145 -21.15 -5.80 -0.96
C GLY A 145 -20.46 -4.48 -0.67
N GLY A 146 -19.14 -4.40 -0.90
CA GLY A 146 -18.33 -3.18 -0.72
C GLY A 146 -17.99 -2.45 -2.02
N THR A 147 -18.57 -2.81 -3.16
CA THR A 147 -18.27 -2.12 -4.44
C THR A 147 -18.99 -0.76 -4.54
N GLY A 148 -18.24 0.30 -4.82
CA GLY A 148 -18.72 1.69 -4.99
C GLY A 148 -18.50 2.53 -3.74
#